data_AF-A0A075FFV3-F1
#
_entry.id   AF-A0A075FFV3-F1
#
_cell.length_a   1.000
_cell.length_b   1.000
_cell.length_c   1.000
_cell.angle_alpha   90.00
_cell.angle_beta   90.00
_cell.angle_gamma   90.00
#
_symmetry.space_group_name_H-M   'P 1'
#
loop_
_entity.id
_entity.type
_entity.pdbx_description
1 polymer ?
#
loop_
_entity_poly.entity_id
_entity_poly.type
_entity_poly.pdbx_seq_one_letter_code
_entity_poly.pdbx_strand_id
1 'polypeptide(L)'
;MLTSFDNFSFVKILSFLKAHRSEFLSGQDMSDILKISRVAVWKDIKKIRSLGYKIESKQNIGYRLVDSSKLPLPWEIKEDLNTEFLGNRIYYFNTIDTTQNFAMNIASKKMKMAAL
;
A
#
# COMPACT_ATOMS: atom_id res chain seq x y z
N MET A 1 1.90 12.10 0.31
CA MET A 1 0.52 11.64 0.63
C MET A 1 0.31 10.28 0.00
N LEU A 2 -0.39 9.37 0.66
CA LEU A 2 -0.85 8.10 0.10
C LEU A 2 -2.37 8.04 0.26
N THR A 3 -3.09 7.45 -0.70
CA THR A 3 -4.54 7.31 -0.59
C THR A 3 -5.01 5.89 -0.81
N SER A 4 -6.23 5.58 -0.38
CA SER A 4 -6.84 4.24 -0.55
C SER A 4 -7.41 3.96 -1.95
N PHE A 5 -7.31 4.95 -2.85
CA PHE A 5 -7.84 4.89 -4.22
C PHE A 5 -6.75 5.10 -5.28
N ASP A 6 -5.50 5.35 -4.87
CA ASP A 6 -4.35 5.28 -5.76
C ASP A 6 -4.03 3.82 -6.10
N ASN A 7 -3.76 3.54 -7.36
CA ASN A 7 -3.37 2.20 -7.81
C ASN A 7 -1.85 2.02 -7.73
N PHE A 8 -1.34 1.72 -6.54
CA PHE A 8 0.08 1.47 -6.33
C PHE A 8 0.49 0.06 -6.76
N SER A 9 1.50 -0.07 -7.63
CA SER A 9 2.00 -1.38 -8.10
C SER A 9 2.44 -2.30 -6.95
N PHE A 10 3.13 -1.72 -5.96
CA PHE A 10 3.69 -2.47 -4.84
C PHE A 10 2.62 -3.14 -3.95
N VAL A 11 1.37 -2.66 -3.97
CA VAL A 11 0.29 -3.27 -3.17
C VAL A 11 0.02 -4.70 -3.64
N LYS A 12 0.14 -4.99 -4.94
CA LYS A 12 -0.02 -6.36 -5.46
C LYS A 12 1.06 -7.30 -4.91
N ILE A 13 2.32 -6.85 -4.87
CA ILE A 13 3.41 -7.63 -4.29
C ILE A 13 3.21 -7.80 -2.79
N LEU A 14 2.79 -6.74 -2.08
CA LEU A 14 2.52 -6.83 -0.65
C LEU A 14 1.42 -7.86 -0.35
N SER A 15 0.28 -7.82 -1.06
CA SER A 15 -0.79 -8.81 -0.92
C SER A 15 -0.30 -10.22 -1.21
N PHE A 16 0.52 -10.39 -2.25
CA PHE A 16 1.10 -11.69 -2.60
C PHE A 16 2.01 -12.24 -1.49
N LEU A 17 2.86 -11.40 -0.89
CA LEU A 17 3.69 -11.76 0.25
C LEU A 17 2.85 -12.03 1.52
N LYS A 18 1.78 -11.27 1.76
CA LYS A 18 0.85 -11.50 2.89
C LYS A 18 0.19 -12.88 2.79
N ALA A 19 -0.20 -13.29 1.58
CA ALA A 19 -0.82 -14.60 1.34
C ALA A 19 0.16 -15.78 1.54
N HIS A 20 1.47 -15.55 1.42
CA HIS A 20 2.52 -16.57 1.51
C HIS A 20 3.52 -16.30 2.65
N ARG A 21 3.05 -15.83 3.82
CA ARG A 21 3.92 -15.41 4.94
C ARG A 21 4.88 -16.49 5.44
N SER A 22 4.54 -17.77 5.31
CA SER A 22 5.38 -18.89 5.76
C SER A 22 6.59 -19.14 4.85
N GLU A 23 6.56 -18.66 3.61
CA GLU A 23 7.45 -19.11 2.54
C GLU A 23 8.31 -17.98 1.99
N PHE A 24 9.44 -18.35 1.37
CA PHE A 24 10.20 -17.41 0.56
C PHE A 24 9.71 -17.45 -0.88
N LEU A 25 9.40 -16.29 -1.43
CA LEU A 25 8.99 -16.13 -2.82
C LEU A 25 10.14 -15.53 -3.62
N SER A 26 10.57 -16.20 -4.69
CA SER A 26 11.65 -15.69 -5.51
C SER A 26 11.19 -14.46 -6.31
N GLY A 27 12.15 -13.60 -6.66
CA GLY A 27 11.86 -12.45 -7.52
C GLY A 27 11.41 -12.84 -8.93
N GLN A 28 11.79 -14.04 -9.41
CA GLN A 28 11.36 -14.56 -10.71
C GLN A 28 9.90 -15.03 -10.64
N ASP A 29 9.54 -15.81 -9.63
CA ASP A 29 8.18 -16.35 -9.51
C ASP A 29 7.16 -15.21 -9.39
N MET A 30 7.47 -14.21 -8.55
CA MET A 30 6.64 -13.01 -8.46
C MET A 30 6.58 -12.24 -9.79
N SER A 31 7.69 -12.17 -10.53
CA SER A 31 7.74 -11.54 -11.85
C SER A 31 6.82 -12.24 -12.84
N ASP A 32 6.86 -13.58 -12.88
CA ASP A 32 6.09 -14.39 -13.81
C ASP A 32 4.61 -14.44 -13.47
N ILE A 33 4.27 -14.54 -12.18
CA ILE A 33 2.88 -14.60 -11.69
C ILE A 33 2.22 -13.23 -11.84
N LEU A 34 2.88 -12.16 -11.39
CA LEU A 34 2.31 -10.81 -11.41
C LEU A 34 2.48 -10.09 -12.76
N LYS A 35 3.17 -10.71 -13.72
CA LYS A 35 3.44 -10.17 -15.07
C LYS A 35 4.10 -8.79 -15.04
N ILE A 36 5.10 -8.64 -14.18
CA ILE A 36 5.94 -7.44 -14.04
C ILE A 36 7.41 -7.83 -14.13
N SER A 37 8.32 -6.90 -14.39
CA SER A 37 9.75 -7.24 -14.45
C SER A 37 10.35 -7.55 -13.07
N ARG A 38 11.40 -8.39 -13.01
CA ARG A 38 12.18 -8.60 -11.78
C ARG A 38 12.69 -7.28 -11.16
N VAL A 39 13.02 -6.30 -12.00
CA VAL A 39 13.46 -4.97 -11.56
C VAL A 39 12.32 -4.22 -10.88
N ALA A 40 11.08 -4.32 -11.39
CA ALA A 40 9.91 -3.76 -10.75
C ALA A 40 9.64 -4.43 -9.39
N VAL A 41 9.75 -5.77 -9.32
CA VAL A 41 9.65 -6.51 -8.04
C VAL A 41 10.63 -5.95 -7.01
N TRP A 42 11.90 -5.80 -7.37
CA TRP A 42 12.90 -5.25 -6.47
C TRP A 42 12.61 -3.80 -6.02
N LYS A 43 12.17 -2.93 -6.94
CA LYS A 43 11.77 -1.54 -6.62
C LYS A 43 10.60 -1.53 -5.64
N ASP A 44 9.61 -2.36 -5.87
CA ASP A 44 8.42 -2.44 -5.03
C ASP A 44 8.74 -3.05 -3.66
N ILE A 45 9.60 -4.08 -3.57
CA ILE A 45 10.10 -4.61 -2.28
C ILE A 45 10.81 -3.51 -1.47
N LYS A 46 11.64 -2.69 -2.12
CA LYS A 46 12.27 -1.53 -1.46
C LYS A 46 11.23 -0.54 -0.94
N LYS A 47 10.20 -0.25 -1.74
CA LYS A 47 9.11 0.64 -1.34
C LYS A 47 8.32 0.08 -0.15
N ILE A 48 8.03 -1.21 -0.16
CA ILE A 48 7.32 -1.89 0.94
C ILE A 48 8.16 -1.79 2.23
N ARG A 49 9.47 -2.06 2.17
CA ARG A 49 10.35 -1.85 3.33
C ARG A 49 10.34 -0.41 3.84
N SER A 50 10.35 0.58 2.94
CA SER A 50 10.30 2.00 3.33
C SER A 50 8.99 2.40 4.02
N LEU A 51 7.94 1.58 3.88
CA LEU A 51 6.64 1.77 4.51
C LEU A 51 6.54 1.05 5.87
N GLY A 52 7.66 0.55 6.40
CA GLY A 52 7.74 -0.04 7.74
C GLY A 52 7.47 -1.55 7.80
N TYR A 53 7.32 -2.23 6.67
CA TYR A 53 7.17 -3.68 6.63
C TYR A 53 8.53 -4.36 6.78
N LYS A 54 8.57 -5.44 7.55
CA LYS A 54 9.78 -6.26 7.72
C LYS A 54 9.79 -7.37 6.69
N ILE A 55 10.60 -7.20 5.64
CA ILE A 55 10.81 -8.22 4.60
C ILE A 55 12.22 -8.78 4.71
N GLU A 56 12.33 -10.08 5.01
CA GLU A 56 13.58 -10.84 4.96
C GLU A 56 13.96 -11.14 3.50
N SER A 57 15.26 -11.16 3.21
CA SER A 57 15.81 -11.53 1.90
C SER A 57 16.86 -12.61 2.08
N LYS A 58 16.79 -13.66 1.28
CA LYS A 58 17.84 -14.69 1.19
C LYS A 58 18.33 -14.82 -0.24
N GLN A 59 19.64 -14.78 -0.43
CA GLN A 59 20.27 -14.91 -1.74
C GLN A 59 19.88 -16.24 -2.39
N ASN A 60 19.58 -16.21 -3.70
CA ASN A 60 19.13 -17.35 -4.50
C ASN A 60 17.81 -18.02 -4.04
N ILE A 61 17.13 -17.48 -3.02
CA ILE A 61 15.85 -18.02 -2.52
C ILE A 61 14.74 -17.01 -2.79
N GLY A 62 14.85 -15.78 -2.26
CA GLY A 62 13.83 -14.75 -2.46
C GLY A 62 13.52 -13.90 -1.24
N TYR A 63 12.26 -13.51 -1.13
CA TYR A 63 11.73 -12.57 -0.14
C TYR A 63 10.62 -13.20 0.68
N ARG A 64 10.54 -12.86 1.96
CA ARG A 64 9.46 -13.28 2.86
C ARG A 64 9.03 -12.14 3.76
N LEU A 65 7.72 -11.97 3.93
CA LEU A 65 7.16 -11.01 4.89
C LEU A 65 7.24 -11.59 6.30
N VAL A 66 7.98 -10.91 7.18
CA VAL A 66 8.18 -11.30 8.58
C VAL A 66 7.22 -10.55 9.50
N ASP A 67 7.01 -9.26 9.27
CA ASP A 67 6.12 -8.43 10.08
C ASP A 67 5.46 -7.33 9.24
N SER A 68 4.25 -6.96 9.63
CA SER A 68 3.48 -5.85 9.03
C SER A 68 4.02 -4.50 9.48
N SER A 69 3.72 -3.47 8.70
CA SER A 69 3.91 -2.08 9.15
C SER A 69 3.03 -1.77 10.36
N LYS A 70 3.53 -0.90 11.25
CA LYS A 70 2.75 -0.28 12.32
C LYS A 70 2.11 1.04 11.91
N LEU A 71 2.38 1.51 10.68
CA LEU A 71 1.79 2.72 10.15
C LEU A 71 0.33 2.47 9.73
N PRO A 72 -0.58 3.43 9.96
CA PRO A 72 -1.99 3.33 9.56
C PRO A 72 -2.13 3.62 8.05
N LEU A 73 -1.56 2.74 7.22
CA LEU A 73 -1.49 2.92 5.78
C LEU A 73 -2.88 2.72 5.14
N PRO A 74 -3.22 3.45 4.05
CA PRO A 74 -4.58 3.45 3.53
C PRO A 74 -5.11 2.08 3.12
N TRP A 75 -4.26 1.21 2.56
CA TRP A 75 -4.66 -0.15 2.18
C TRP A 75 -4.78 -1.09 3.37
N GLU A 76 -4.01 -0.90 4.45
CA GLU A 76 -4.17 -1.70 5.68
C GLU A 76 -5.50 -1.36 6.35
N ILE A 77 -5.83 -0.07 6.47
CA ILE A 77 -7.11 0.33 7.06
C ILE A 77 -8.28 -0.16 6.18
N LYS A 78 -8.16 -0.02 4.86
CA LYS A 78 -9.23 -0.40 3.94
C LYS A 78 -9.47 -1.91 3.88
N GLU A 79 -8.45 -2.73 4.07
CA GLU A 79 -8.57 -4.20 4.08
C GLU A 79 -9.49 -4.68 5.22
N ASP A 80 -9.46 -4.01 6.37
CA ASP A 80 -10.24 -4.37 7.57
C ASP A 80 -11.57 -3.60 7.71
N LEU A 81 -11.85 -2.64 6.82
CA LEU A 81 -12.98 -1.72 6.96
C LEU A 81 -14.18 -2.09 6.08
N ASN A 82 -15.24 -2.61 6.70
CA ASN A 82 -16.50 -2.97 6.05
C ASN A 82 -17.58 -1.89 6.27
N THR A 83 -17.43 -0.72 5.63
CA THR A 83 -18.36 0.41 5.77
C THR A 83 -18.91 0.85 4.43
N GLU A 84 -20.24 1.00 4.32
CA GLU A 84 -20.89 1.37 3.05
C GLU A 84 -20.82 2.87 2.75
N PHE A 85 -20.91 3.73 3.77
CA PHE A 85 -21.04 5.17 3.59
C PHE A 85 -19.77 5.97 3.92
N LEU A 86 -19.25 5.85 5.16
CA LEU A 86 -18.02 6.51 5.60
C LEU A 86 -16.80 5.62 5.33
N GLY A 87 -15.59 6.19 5.41
CA GLY A 87 -14.34 5.40 5.39
C GLY A 87 -13.84 4.91 4.03
N ASN A 88 -14.61 5.10 2.95
CA ASN A 88 -14.24 4.64 1.61
C ASN A 88 -13.06 5.40 0.96
N ARG A 89 -12.75 6.61 1.43
CA ARG A 89 -11.60 7.42 0.98
C ARG A 89 -10.71 7.75 2.16
N ILE A 90 -9.51 7.20 2.15
CA ILE A 90 -8.53 7.35 3.22
C ILE A 90 -7.34 8.10 2.67
N TYR A 91 -6.89 9.11 3.40
CA TYR A 91 -5.74 9.92 3.09
C TYR A 91 -4.72 9.76 4.21
N TYR A 92 -3.52 9.33 3.85
CA TYR A 92 -2.39 9.19 4.77
C TYR A 92 -1.34 10.25 4.45
N PHE A 93 -0.93 10.95 5.50
CA PHE A 93 0.15 11.92 5.50
C PHE A 93 1.17 11.50 6.54
N ASN A 94 2.46 11.46 6.16
CA ASN A 94 3.53 11.26 7.13
C ASN A 94 3.61 12.45 8.09
N THR A 95 3.32 13.64 7.58
CA THR A 95 3.21 14.90 8.34
C THR A 95 2.25 15.81 7.59
N ILE A 96 1.42 16.53 8.32
CA ILE A 96 0.51 17.55 7.81
C ILE A 96 0.29 18.59 8.90
N ASP A 97 0.05 19.84 8.51
CA ASP A 97 -0.18 20.92 9.48
C ASP A 97 -1.42 20.66 10.33
N THR A 98 -2.57 20.42 9.68
CA THR A 98 -3.78 19.97 10.37
C THR A 98 -4.62 19.05 9.49
N THR A 99 -5.17 18.00 10.09
CA THR A 99 -6.10 17.08 9.44
C THR A 99 -7.43 17.75 9.11
N GLN A 100 -7.90 18.64 9.99
CA GLN A 100 -9.15 19.39 9.85
C GLN A 100 -9.14 20.33 8.63
N ASN A 101 -8.07 21.11 8.44
CA ASN A 101 -8.00 22.04 7.29
C ASN A 101 -7.97 21.28 5.96
N PHE A 102 -7.26 20.15 5.93
CA PHE A 102 -7.27 19.28 4.77
C PHE A 102 -8.67 18.76 4.46
N ALA A 103 -9.41 18.28 5.48
CA ALA A 103 -10.78 17.82 5.33
C ALA A 103 -11.72 18.92 4.79
N MET A 104 -11.63 20.15 5.32
CA MET A 104 -12.42 21.28 4.82
C MET A 104 -12.10 21.63 3.35
N ASN A 105 -10.81 21.59 2.98
CA ASN A 105 -10.36 21.90 1.62
C ASN A 105 -10.93 20.88 0.60
N ILE A 106 -10.83 19.58 0.89
CA ILE A 106 -11.36 18.56 -0.03
C ILE A 106 -12.90 18.58 -0.11
N ALA A 107 -13.59 18.90 1.00
CA ALA A 107 -15.04 19.01 1.01
C ALA A 107 -15.52 20.16 0.10
N SER A 108 -14.91 21.35 0.27
CA SER A 108 -15.25 22.53 -0.55
C SER A 108 -14.93 22.35 -2.04
N LYS A 109 -13.80 21.71 -2.38
CA LYS A 109 -13.45 21.40 -3.79
C LYS A 109 -14.45 20.43 -4.43
N LYS A 110 -14.86 19.39 -3.71
CA LYS A 110 -15.84 18.41 -4.21
C LYS A 110 -17.20 19.07 -4.48
N MET A 111 -17.63 19.99 -3.60
CA MET A 111 -18.88 20.73 -3.77
C MET A 111 -18.87 21.62 -5.03
N LYS A 112 -17.73 22.25 -5.37
CA LYS A 112 -17.59 23.04 -6.60
C LYS A 112 -17.65 22.19 -7.88
N MET A 113 -17.12 20.97 -7.86
CA MET A 113 -17.12 20.06 -9.02
C MET A 113 -18.46 19.37 -9.25
N ALA A 114 -19.29 19.22 -8.21
CA ALA A 114 -20.63 18.63 -8.33
C ALA A 114 -21.72 19.66 -8.69
N ALA A 115 -21.40 20.96 -8.59
CA ALA A 115 -22.31 22.07 -8.92
C ALA A 115 -22.11 22.61 -10.36
N LEU A 116 -21.29 21.93 -11.16
CA LEU A 116 -21.03 22.15 -12.58
C LEU A 116 -21.49 20.93 -13.36
#